data_AF-A0A0C2DBH0-F1
#
_entry.id   AF-A0A0C2DBH0-F1
#
_cell.length_a   1.000
_cell.length_b   1.000
_cell.length_c   1.000
_cell.angle_alpha   90.00
_cell.angle_beta   90.00
_cell.angle_gamma   90.00
#
_symmetry.space_group_name_H-M   'P 1'
#
loop_
_entity.id
_entity.type
_entity.pdbx_description
1 polymer ?
#
loop_
_entity_poly.entity_id
_entity_poly.type
_entity_poly.pdbx_seq_one_letter_code
_entity_poly.pdbx_strand_id
1 'polypeptide(L)'
;MCANVVYGCQQTIIIPTSLPLCTQTENNCSNQQTIIAKLNPMQSELCLQLKHGNQQYHVLKITLQGEVLRCRRGTLYFTRNTEFKVQHRKRCPHMGSCSGLKCANITPNSLVKELDIANNFTGITYCSESCGGLGCSCGYPSSGCLFYRIYHVPVDQTIYEVFDCPTWFETAKVKFQQFRGNGKSPIPHAVELVPRSTKTTGSMKMEITSIVTGPISILTKRFITNGKSIAYLQNEASFNYASSKTHANVTRQKMQLAATANTTM
;
A
#
# COMPACT_ATOMS: atom_id res chain seq x y z
N MET A 1 4.26 31.72 41.87
CA MET A 1 5.68 31.48 41.54
C MET A 1 5.73 30.61 40.30
N CYS A 2 6.05 31.19 39.13
CA CYS A 2 6.19 30.42 37.90
C CYS A 2 7.59 29.81 37.85
N ALA A 3 7.69 28.48 37.93
CA ALA A 3 8.95 27.78 37.73
C ALA A 3 9.36 27.93 36.26
N ASN A 4 10.46 28.65 36.00
CA ASN A 4 11.13 28.61 34.70
C ASN A 4 11.70 27.20 34.53
N VAL A 5 11.02 26.38 33.73
CA VAL A 5 11.54 25.08 33.31
C VAL A 5 12.71 25.35 32.37
N VAL A 6 13.93 25.18 32.88
CA VAL A 6 15.14 25.17 32.05
C VAL A 6 15.12 23.86 31.27
N TYR A 7 14.78 23.93 29.99
CA TYR A 7 14.89 22.78 29.09
C TYR A 7 16.38 22.54 28.78
N GLY A 8 17.00 21.64 29.55
CA GLY A 8 18.34 21.14 29.26
C GLY A 8 18.35 20.20 28.05
N CYS A 9 19.42 20.24 27.26
CA CYS A 9 19.61 19.29 26.17
C CYS A 9 19.96 17.91 26.70
N GLN A 10 19.42 16.88 26.06
CA GLN A 10 19.66 15.50 26.47
C GLN A 10 21.04 15.00 26.01
N GLN A 11 21.71 14.21 26.85
CA GLN A 11 22.97 13.56 26.48
C GLN A 11 22.69 12.39 25.55
N THR A 12 23.07 12.55 24.28
CA THR A 12 23.12 11.49 23.27
C THR A 12 24.54 10.95 23.16
N ILE A 13 24.70 9.74 22.61
CA ILE A 13 26.04 9.18 22.36
C ILE A 13 26.65 9.96 21.19
N ILE A 14 27.74 10.68 21.46
CA ILE A 14 28.43 11.54 20.49
C ILE A 14 29.89 11.07 20.36
N ILE A 15 30.34 10.82 19.14
CA ILE A 15 31.74 10.55 18.82
C ILE A 15 32.25 11.70 17.94
N PRO A 16 32.99 12.67 18.52
CA PRO A 16 33.58 13.76 17.75
C PRO A 16 34.90 13.31 17.12
N THR A 17 35.20 13.81 15.92
CA THR A 17 36.47 13.60 15.23
C THR A 17 36.87 14.88 14.50
N SER A 18 38.13 15.31 14.65
CA SER A 18 38.67 16.50 14.00
C SER A 18 39.85 16.13 13.10
N LEU A 19 39.79 16.54 11.83
CA LEU A 19 40.82 16.29 10.83
C LEU A 19 41.28 17.61 10.20
N PRO A 20 42.59 17.93 10.19
CA PRO A 20 43.13 19.07 9.44
C PRO A 20 43.22 18.73 7.95
N LEU A 21 42.56 19.52 7.11
CA LEU A 21 42.66 19.49 5.65
C LEU A 21 43.50 20.66 5.18
N CYS A 22 44.72 20.38 4.75
CA CYS A 22 45.64 21.35 4.17
C CYS A 22 45.72 21.13 2.65
N THR A 23 45.46 22.16 1.86
CA THR A 23 45.73 22.16 0.41
C THR A 23 47.19 22.56 0.17
N GLN A 24 47.95 21.81 -0.63
CA GLN A 24 49.38 22.12 -0.88
C GLN A 24 49.61 23.43 -1.66
N THR A 25 48.58 23.97 -2.30
CA THR A 25 48.68 25.14 -3.20
C THR A 25 48.57 26.48 -2.49
N GLU A 26 47.98 26.52 -1.30
CA GLU A 26 47.85 27.70 -0.45
C GLU A 26 48.12 27.22 0.97
N ASN A 27 49.02 27.86 1.72
CA ASN A 27 49.44 27.49 3.10
C ASN A 27 48.30 27.54 4.15
N ASN A 28 47.05 27.36 3.73
CA ASN A 28 45.82 27.48 4.47
C ASN A 28 45.30 26.08 4.82
N CYS A 29 45.43 25.71 6.09
CA CYS A 29 44.85 24.48 6.64
C CYS A 29 43.47 24.79 7.22
N SER A 30 42.47 24.02 6.81
CA SER A 30 41.10 24.08 7.34
C SER A 30 40.84 22.89 8.27
N ASN A 31 40.21 23.12 9.43
CA ASN A 31 39.84 22.04 10.35
C ASN A 31 38.41 21.57 10.07
N GLN A 32 38.26 20.30 9.69
CA GLN A 32 36.95 19.68 9.53
C GLN A 32 36.59 18.87 10.78
N GLN A 33 35.44 19.18 11.37
CA GLN A 33 34.88 18.43 12.50
C GLN A 33 33.72 17.55 12.00
N THR A 34 33.80 16.25 12.30
CA THR A 34 32.75 15.27 12.05
C THR A 34 32.21 14.78 13.37
N ILE A 35 30.89 14.69 13.48
CA ILE A 35 30.20 14.30 14.71
C ILE A 35 29.23 13.18 14.36
N ILE A 36 29.45 12.01 14.94
CA ILE A 36 28.54 10.87 14.82
C ILE A 36 27.68 10.85 16.08
N ALA A 37 26.36 10.87 15.91
CA ALA A 37 25.41 10.86 17.01
C ALA A 37 24.29 9.85 16.80
N LYS A 38 23.86 9.18 17.88
CA LYS A 38 22.69 8.30 17.89
C LYS A 38 21.50 9.02 18.51
N LEU A 39 20.42 9.17 17.74
CA LEU A 39 19.14 9.71 18.20
C LEU A 39 18.11 8.59 18.31
N ASN A 40 17.19 8.71 19.28
CA ASN A 40 16.05 7.81 19.43
C ASN A 40 14.84 8.57 20.01
N PRO A 41 13.62 8.01 20.05
CA PRO A 41 12.46 8.75 20.55
C PRO A 41 12.58 9.22 22.01
N MET A 42 13.33 8.51 22.85
CA MET A 42 13.59 8.92 24.24
C MET A 42 14.68 9.99 24.33
N GLN A 43 15.66 9.96 23.41
CA GLN A 43 16.79 10.88 23.26
C GLN A 43 16.77 11.51 21.86
N SER A 44 15.75 12.33 21.61
CA SER A 44 15.44 12.84 20.28
C SER A 44 16.23 14.10 19.94
N GLU A 45 16.90 14.72 20.90
CA GLU A 45 17.58 15.99 20.74
C GLU A 45 19.11 15.85 20.86
N LEU A 46 19.81 16.40 19.87
CA LEU A 46 21.25 16.62 19.88
C LEU A 46 21.52 18.12 19.90
N CYS A 47 22.27 18.57 20.90
CA CYS A 47 22.73 19.95 20.97
C CYS A 47 24.24 20.00 20.87
N LEU A 48 24.73 20.75 19.88
CA LEU A 48 26.15 20.95 19.65
C LEU A 48 26.50 22.39 19.96
N GLN A 49 27.47 22.58 20.84
CA GLN A 49 28.07 23.89 21.08
C GLN A 49 29.34 23.98 20.25
N LEU A 50 29.29 24.79 19.20
CA LEU A 50 30.42 25.06 18.31
C LEU A 50 31.11 26.33 18.80
N LYS A 51 32.41 26.23 19.05
CA LYS A 51 33.25 27.36 19.47
C LYS A 51 34.12 27.79 18.28
N HIS A 52 34.02 29.06 17.91
CA HIS A 52 34.91 29.68 16.94
C HIS A 52 35.81 30.71 17.65
N GLY A 53 37.11 30.44 17.72
CA GLY A 53 38.06 31.30 18.44
C GLY A 53 37.72 31.44 19.93
N ASN A 54 37.93 32.63 20.50
CA ASN A 54 37.82 32.85 21.95
C ASN A 54 36.46 33.32 22.47
N GLN A 55 35.48 33.68 21.64
CA GLN A 55 34.26 34.36 22.14
C GLN A 55 32.91 33.98 21.49
N GLN A 56 32.87 33.30 20.34
CA GLN A 56 31.59 33.04 19.66
C GLN A 56 31.12 31.59 19.84
N TYR A 57 30.05 31.41 20.62
CA TYR A 57 29.31 30.16 20.75
C TYR A 57 28.15 30.13 19.77
N HIS A 58 28.18 29.15 18.85
CA HIS A 58 27.03 28.78 18.05
C HIS A 58 26.42 27.52 18.65
N VAL A 59 25.16 27.60 19.09
CA VAL A 59 24.45 26.41 19.56
C VAL A 59 23.61 25.89 18.42
N LEU A 60 23.85 24.65 18.05
CA LEU A 60 23.03 23.93 17.12
C LEU A 60 22.15 22.94 17.84
N LYS A 61 20.86 22.97 17.57
CA LYS A 61 19.91 21.97 18.05
C LYS A 61 19.34 21.20 16.86
N ILE A 62 19.49 19.89 16.93
CA ILE A 62 18.99 18.92 15.96
C ILE A 62 17.99 18.04 16.71
N THR A 63 16.73 18.01 16.27
CA THR A 63 15.66 17.23 16.90
C THR A 63 15.11 16.22 15.91
N LEU A 64 15.16 14.93 16.24
CA LEU A 64 14.46 13.88 15.53
C LEU A 64 12.96 14.03 15.77
N GLN A 65 12.21 14.35 14.72
CA GLN A 65 10.75 14.45 14.79
C GLN A 65 10.08 13.09 14.61
N GLY A 66 10.73 12.19 13.88
CA GLY A 66 10.24 10.83 13.68
C GLY A 66 10.84 10.20 12.44
N GLU A 67 10.61 8.89 12.34
CA GLU A 67 10.89 8.08 11.17
C GLU A 67 9.65 8.04 10.27
N VAL A 68 9.88 8.03 8.95
CA VAL A 68 8.82 7.90 7.96
C VAL A 68 9.12 6.71 7.07
N LEU A 69 8.21 5.74 7.13
CA LEU A 69 8.18 4.58 6.25
C LEU A 69 7.26 4.88 5.08
N ARG A 70 7.80 4.82 3.86
CA ARG A 70 7.00 4.96 2.65
C ARG A 70 6.92 3.65 1.90
N CYS A 71 5.68 3.24 1.62
CA CYS A 71 5.38 2.06 0.84
C CYS A 71 5.65 2.31 -0.64
N ARG A 72 6.41 1.42 -1.28
CA ARG A 72 6.38 1.28 -2.74
C ARG A 72 5.29 0.28 -3.09
N ARG A 73 4.18 0.80 -3.62
CA ARG A 73 2.96 0.02 -3.87
C ARG A 73 3.17 -1.01 -4.97
N GLY A 74 2.74 -2.24 -4.71
CA GLY A 74 2.55 -3.30 -5.70
C GLY A 74 1.07 -3.64 -5.82
N THR A 75 0.45 -3.30 -6.95
CA THR A 75 -0.96 -3.62 -7.17
C THR A 75 -1.14 -5.13 -7.28
N LEU A 76 -2.03 -5.70 -6.47
CA LEU A 76 -2.37 -7.12 -6.52
C LEU A 76 -3.53 -7.35 -7.50
N TYR A 77 -4.64 -6.68 -7.26
CA TYR A 77 -5.85 -6.78 -8.09
C TYR A 77 -6.82 -5.63 -7.80
N PHE A 78 -7.79 -5.47 -8.69
CA PHE A 78 -8.92 -4.56 -8.52
C PHE A 78 -10.18 -5.34 -8.14
N THR A 79 -10.99 -4.75 -7.27
CA THR A 79 -12.28 -5.29 -6.85
C THR A 79 -13.34 -4.19 -6.82
N ARG A 80 -14.59 -4.55 -6.56
CA ARG A 80 -15.75 -3.66 -6.54
C ARG A 80 -16.82 -4.27 -5.66
N ASN A 81 -17.68 -3.41 -5.11
CA ASN A 81 -18.84 -3.91 -4.38
C ASN A 81 -19.84 -4.53 -5.36
N THR A 82 -20.29 -5.75 -5.06
CA THR A 82 -21.20 -6.51 -5.90
C THR A 82 -22.19 -7.32 -5.07
N GLU A 83 -23.38 -7.52 -5.61
CA GLU A 83 -24.41 -8.40 -5.08
C GLU A 83 -24.51 -9.65 -5.97
N PHE A 84 -24.69 -10.84 -5.38
CA PHE A 84 -24.92 -12.06 -6.12
C PHE A 84 -26.38 -12.16 -6.55
N LYS A 85 -26.63 -12.53 -7.81
CA LYS A 85 -27.96 -12.79 -8.35
C LYS A 85 -27.96 -14.10 -9.13
N VAL A 86 -29.14 -14.71 -9.26
CA VAL A 86 -29.33 -15.96 -9.99
C VAL A 86 -30.46 -15.80 -10.99
N GLN A 87 -30.18 -16.11 -12.26
CA GLN A 87 -31.19 -16.27 -13.29
C GLN A 87 -31.24 -17.74 -13.66
N HIS A 88 -32.44 -18.30 -13.79
CA HIS A 88 -32.63 -19.70 -14.19
C HIS A 88 -33.77 -19.83 -15.20
N ARG A 89 -33.70 -20.84 -16.05
CA ARG A 89 -34.73 -21.21 -17.02
C ARG A 89 -34.74 -22.72 -17.25
N LYS A 90 -35.92 -23.32 -17.14
CA LYS A 90 -36.17 -24.71 -17.53
C LYS A 90 -36.56 -24.78 -19.01
N ARG A 91 -36.01 -25.74 -19.74
CA ARG A 91 -36.44 -26.11 -21.10
C ARG A 91 -36.71 -27.61 -21.18
N CYS A 92 -37.79 -27.97 -21.86
CA CYS A 92 -38.10 -29.36 -22.18
C CYS A 92 -37.08 -29.93 -23.18
N PRO A 93 -37.03 -31.27 -23.34
CA PRO A 93 -36.15 -31.88 -24.31
C PRO A 93 -36.45 -31.36 -25.71
N HIS A 94 -35.39 -31.14 -26.50
CA HIS A 94 -35.45 -30.62 -27.87
C HIS A 94 -35.99 -29.18 -27.99
N MET A 95 -36.07 -28.42 -26.88
CA MET A 95 -36.50 -27.02 -26.89
C MET A 95 -35.37 -26.07 -26.53
N GLY A 96 -35.19 -25.03 -27.35
CA GLY A 96 -34.18 -23.99 -27.13
C GLY A 96 -32.77 -24.58 -27.00
N SER A 97 -32.02 -24.13 -25.99
CA SER A 97 -30.68 -24.64 -25.72
C SER A 97 -30.66 -26.08 -25.15
N CYS A 98 -31.82 -26.68 -24.84
CA CYS A 98 -31.91 -28.05 -24.35
C CYS A 98 -32.04 -29.06 -25.51
N SER A 99 -31.00 -29.17 -26.33
CA SER A 99 -30.94 -30.08 -27.47
C SER A 99 -29.57 -30.78 -27.54
N GLY A 100 -29.49 -31.89 -28.29
CA GLY A 100 -28.26 -32.68 -28.42
C GLY A 100 -27.75 -33.21 -27.08
N LEU A 101 -26.54 -32.82 -26.70
CA LEU A 101 -25.87 -33.22 -25.45
C LEU A 101 -26.38 -32.50 -24.19
N LYS A 102 -27.39 -31.62 -24.31
CA LYS A 102 -28.07 -30.98 -23.17
C LYS A 102 -27.10 -30.32 -22.17
N CYS A 103 -27.20 -30.68 -20.89
CA CYS A 103 -26.35 -30.16 -19.83
C CYS A 103 -24.89 -30.56 -19.96
N ALA A 104 -24.57 -31.68 -20.61
CA ALA A 104 -23.18 -32.12 -20.80
C ALA A 104 -22.36 -31.16 -21.67
N ASN A 105 -23.02 -30.31 -22.47
CA ASN A 105 -22.37 -29.29 -23.28
C ASN A 105 -22.25 -27.92 -22.57
N ILE A 106 -22.74 -27.81 -21.33
CA ILE A 106 -22.70 -26.56 -20.57
C ILE A 106 -21.44 -26.52 -19.70
N THR A 107 -20.67 -25.46 -19.90
CA THR A 107 -19.47 -25.14 -19.11
C THR A 107 -19.73 -23.93 -18.21
N PRO A 108 -18.90 -23.70 -17.18
CA PRO A 108 -18.94 -22.50 -16.34
C PRO A 108 -19.02 -21.17 -17.11
N ASN A 109 -18.44 -21.12 -18.31
CA ASN A 109 -18.37 -19.92 -19.15
C ASN A 109 -19.45 -19.86 -20.23
N SER A 110 -20.27 -20.91 -20.38
CA SER A 110 -21.30 -20.98 -21.42
C SER A 110 -22.34 -19.87 -21.24
N LEU A 111 -22.68 -19.18 -22.33
CA LEU A 111 -23.71 -18.15 -22.36
C LEU A 111 -24.99 -18.74 -22.97
N VAL A 112 -25.87 -19.24 -22.11
CA VAL A 112 -27.14 -19.83 -22.52
C VAL A 112 -28.09 -18.70 -22.93
N LYS A 113 -28.69 -18.77 -24.13
CA LYS A 113 -29.54 -17.69 -24.68
C LYS A 113 -30.71 -17.34 -23.75
N GLU A 114 -31.24 -18.33 -23.04
CA GLU A 114 -32.31 -18.19 -22.06
C GLU A 114 -31.94 -17.39 -20.81
N LEU A 115 -30.64 -17.17 -20.56
CA LEU A 115 -30.09 -16.44 -19.41
C LEU A 115 -29.57 -15.05 -19.83
N ASP A 116 -30.31 -14.38 -20.71
CA ASP A 116 -30.02 -13.10 -21.34
C ASP A 116 -29.55 -12.00 -20.36
N ILE A 117 -30.26 -11.79 -19.26
CA ILE A 117 -29.92 -10.78 -18.25
C ILE A 117 -28.59 -11.12 -17.58
N ALA A 118 -28.42 -12.37 -17.13
CA ALA A 118 -27.22 -12.85 -16.44
C ALA A 118 -25.99 -12.89 -17.35
N ASN A 119 -26.17 -13.03 -18.67
CA ASN A 119 -25.09 -13.02 -19.66
C ASN A 119 -24.40 -11.66 -19.80
N ASN A 120 -25.06 -10.59 -19.36
CA ASN A 120 -24.49 -9.24 -19.31
C ASN A 120 -23.51 -9.03 -18.14
N PHE A 121 -23.48 -9.99 -17.20
CA PHE A 121 -22.66 -9.91 -15.99
C PHE A 121 -21.65 -11.06 -15.90
N THR A 122 -20.59 -10.80 -15.14
CA THR A 122 -19.62 -11.82 -14.73
C THR A 122 -20.30 -12.83 -13.82
N GLY A 123 -20.09 -14.12 -14.08
CA GLY A 123 -20.76 -15.20 -13.36
C GLY A 123 -20.40 -16.57 -13.87
N ILE A 124 -20.96 -17.60 -13.23
CA ILE A 124 -20.77 -19.01 -13.56
C ILE A 124 -22.11 -19.60 -14.00
N THR A 125 -22.12 -20.23 -15.16
CA THR A 125 -23.28 -20.95 -15.68
C THR A 125 -23.21 -22.41 -15.29
N TYR A 126 -24.36 -22.95 -14.90
CA TYR A 126 -24.56 -24.34 -14.55
C TYR A 126 -25.78 -24.89 -15.31
N CYS A 127 -25.83 -26.22 -15.40
CA CYS A 127 -26.98 -26.94 -15.92
C CYS A 127 -27.20 -28.20 -15.09
N SER A 128 -28.45 -28.45 -14.72
CA SER A 128 -28.88 -29.69 -14.10
C SER A 128 -29.98 -30.32 -14.93
N GLU A 129 -29.97 -31.64 -15.04
CA GLU A 129 -31.08 -32.35 -15.67
C GLU A 129 -32.33 -32.22 -14.79
N SER A 130 -33.46 -31.96 -15.43
CA SER A 130 -34.76 -31.78 -14.80
C SER A 130 -35.76 -32.79 -15.36
N CYS A 131 -36.88 -33.00 -14.66
CA CYS A 131 -37.91 -33.91 -15.14
C CYS A 131 -38.50 -33.46 -16.49
N GLY A 132 -38.72 -34.42 -17.38
CA GLY A 132 -39.48 -34.26 -18.61
C GLY A 132 -40.79 -35.06 -18.58
N GLY A 133 -41.35 -35.32 -19.76
CA GLY A 133 -42.64 -35.98 -19.93
C GLY A 133 -43.85 -35.10 -19.58
N LEU A 134 -45.04 -35.64 -19.86
CA LEU A 134 -46.31 -34.91 -19.72
C LEU A 134 -46.56 -34.48 -18.27
N GLY A 135 -46.10 -35.27 -17.28
CA GLY A 135 -46.17 -34.92 -15.86
C GLY A 135 -45.34 -33.69 -15.46
N CYS A 136 -44.40 -33.27 -16.30
CA CYS A 136 -43.59 -32.07 -16.11
C CYS A 136 -43.82 -31.02 -17.22
N SER A 137 -44.98 -31.07 -17.87
CA SER A 137 -45.41 -30.18 -18.97
C SER A 137 -44.47 -30.21 -20.18
N CYS A 138 -43.86 -31.36 -20.46
CA CYS A 138 -42.99 -31.59 -21.61
C CYS A 138 -43.56 -32.68 -22.53
N GLY A 139 -43.57 -32.44 -23.85
CA GLY A 139 -44.09 -33.42 -24.82
C GLY A 139 -43.22 -34.68 -25.02
N TYR A 140 -42.00 -34.70 -24.49
CA TYR A 140 -41.04 -35.79 -24.65
C TYR A 140 -40.67 -36.40 -23.29
N PRO A 141 -40.55 -37.74 -23.16
CA PRO A 141 -40.25 -38.43 -21.91
C PRO A 141 -38.79 -38.28 -21.44
N SER A 142 -37.90 -37.79 -22.30
CA SER A 142 -36.50 -37.52 -21.96
C SER A 142 -36.35 -36.41 -20.91
N SER A 143 -35.21 -36.32 -20.22
CA SER A 143 -34.94 -35.25 -19.23
C SER A 143 -34.90 -33.86 -19.86
N GLY A 144 -35.49 -32.87 -19.18
CA GLY A 144 -35.33 -31.45 -19.51
C GLY A 144 -34.03 -30.87 -18.97
N CYS A 145 -33.76 -29.61 -19.28
CA CYS A 145 -32.57 -28.88 -18.83
C CYS A 145 -32.99 -27.71 -17.94
N LEU A 146 -32.45 -27.63 -16.73
CA LEU A 146 -32.53 -26.46 -15.87
C LEU A 146 -31.21 -25.71 -15.94
N PHE A 147 -31.18 -24.67 -16.77
CA PHE A 147 -30.05 -23.76 -16.88
C PHE A 147 -30.16 -22.72 -15.77
N TYR A 148 -29.04 -22.42 -15.10
CA TYR A 148 -28.97 -21.30 -14.17
C TYR A 148 -27.59 -20.68 -14.16
N ARG A 149 -27.51 -19.39 -13.91
CA ARG A 149 -26.26 -18.64 -13.83
C ARG A 149 -26.27 -17.81 -12.57
N ILE A 150 -25.22 -17.97 -11.77
CA ILE A 150 -24.94 -17.16 -10.59
C ILE A 150 -23.99 -16.05 -11.03
N TYR A 151 -24.38 -14.79 -10.89
CA TYR A 151 -23.64 -13.65 -11.42
C TYR A 151 -23.57 -12.49 -10.43
N HIS A 152 -22.55 -11.65 -10.61
CA HIS A 152 -22.28 -10.49 -9.76
C HIS A 152 -22.78 -9.21 -10.42
N VAL A 153 -23.68 -8.51 -9.72
CA VAL A 153 -24.18 -7.20 -10.16
C VAL A 153 -23.49 -6.09 -9.37
N PRO A 154 -22.92 -5.10 -10.07
CA PRO A 154 -22.49 -3.82 -9.50
C PRO A 154 -23.48 -3.19 -8.51
N VAL A 155 -23.09 -2.97 -7.24
CA VAL A 155 -23.89 -2.14 -6.31
C VAL A 155 -23.60 -0.66 -6.51
N ASP A 156 -22.33 -0.34 -6.80
CA ASP A 156 -21.87 1.01 -7.06
C ASP A 156 -20.87 1.06 -8.24
N GLN A 157 -20.40 2.27 -8.54
CA GLN A 157 -19.39 2.52 -9.57
C GLN A 157 -17.96 2.58 -9.00
N THR A 158 -17.78 2.35 -7.70
CA THR A 158 -16.49 2.46 -7.03
C THR A 158 -15.66 1.21 -7.31
N ILE A 159 -14.48 1.44 -7.86
CA ILE A 159 -13.46 0.41 -8.05
C ILE A 159 -12.44 0.60 -6.93
N TYR A 160 -12.12 -0.51 -6.28
CA TYR A 160 -11.11 -0.56 -5.24
C TYR A 160 -9.85 -1.24 -5.79
N GLU A 161 -8.70 -0.63 -5.54
CA GLU A 161 -7.41 -1.25 -5.75
C GLU A 161 -6.98 -1.95 -4.46
N VAL A 162 -6.66 -3.23 -4.55
CA VAL A 162 -5.98 -3.97 -3.49
C VAL A 162 -4.51 -4.07 -3.85
N PHE A 163 -3.65 -3.63 -2.94
CA PHE A 163 -2.21 -3.57 -3.14
C PHE A 163 -1.46 -3.99 -1.87
N ASP A 164 -0.20 -4.37 -2.03
CA ASP A 164 0.73 -4.56 -0.94
C ASP A 164 1.96 -3.65 -1.10
N CYS A 165 2.91 -3.81 -0.18
CA CYS A 165 4.14 -3.04 -0.17
C CYS A 165 5.33 -4.00 -0.15
N PRO A 166 5.74 -4.53 -1.32
CA PRO A 166 6.85 -5.49 -1.40
C PRO A 166 8.16 -4.92 -0.84
N THR A 167 8.28 -3.60 -0.88
CA THR A 167 9.42 -2.87 -0.34
C THR A 167 8.96 -1.57 0.30
N TRP A 168 9.62 -1.21 1.38
CA TRP A 168 9.47 0.05 2.09
C TRP A 168 10.78 0.83 2.02
N PHE A 169 10.69 2.15 2.06
CA PHE A 169 11.86 3.00 2.19
C PHE A 169 11.71 3.94 3.37
N GLU A 170 12.79 4.02 4.15
CA GLU A 170 12.88 4.75 5.40
C GLU A 170 13.52 6.11 5.20
N THR A 171 13.00 7.10 5.90
CA THR A 171 13.59 8.43 6.01
C THR A 171 13.42 8.95 7.42
N ALA A 172 14.28 9.85 7.85
CA ALA A 172 14.11 10.54 9.13
C ALA A 172 13.77 12.00 8.92
N LYS A 173 12.74 12.47 9.61
CA LYS A 173 12.41 13.89 9.69
C LYS A 173 13.15 14.51 10.86
N VAL A 174 13.96 15.51 10.54
CA VAL A 174 14.82 16.18 11.49
C VAL A 174 14.54 17.68 11.45
N LYS A 175 14.36 18.27 12.63
CA LYS A 175 14.22 19.72 12.81
C LYS A 175 15.56 20.29 13.24
N PHE A 176 15.99 21.33 12.52
CA PHE A 176 17.26 22.01 12.71
C PHE A 176 17.03 23.44 13.19
N GLN A 177 17.75 23.85 14.23
CA GLN A 177 17.71 25.20 14.80
C GLN A 177 19.12 25.66 15.13
N GLN A 178 19.51 26.84 14.65
CA GLN A 178 20.83 27.43 14.91
C GLN A 178 20.71 28.70 15.73
N PHE A 179 21.15 28.65 16.98
CA PHE A 179 21.15 29.79 17.90
C PHE A 179 22.51 30.51 17.83
N ARG A 180 22.47 31.84 17.70
CA ARG A 180 23.65 32.71 17.83
C ARG A 180 23.52 33.49 19.13
N GLY A 181 24.61 33.61 19.90
CA GLY A 181 24.62 34.04 21.31
C GLY A 181 23.74 35.24 21.73
N ASN A 182 23.45 36.19 20.83
CA ASN A 182 22.64 37.39 21.13
C ASN A 182 21.45 37.62 20.16
N GLY A 183 21.05 36.61 19.37
CA GLY A 183 20.05 36.77 18.29
C GLY A 183 18.64 36.30 18.63
N LYS A 184 17.65 36.82 17.87
CA LYS A 184 16.24 36.37 17.85
C LYS A 184 16.14 34.83 17.81
N SER A 185 15.07 34.28 18.38
CA SER A 185 14.76 32.85 18.34
C SER A 185 14.90 32.28 16.92
N PRO A 186 15.67 31.19 16.73
CA PRO A 186 15.96 30.68 15.40
C PRO A 186 14.73 30.11 14.72
N ILE A 187 14.62 30.39 13.42
CA ILE A 187 13.60 29.81 12.56
C ILE A 187 13.93 28.32 12.38
N PRO A 188 13.03 27.41 12.79
CA PRO A 188 13.26 25.99 12.61
C PRO A 188 13.14 25.58 11.15
N HIS A 189 14.08 24.76 10.70
CA HIS A 189 14.06 24.15 9.37
C HIS A 189 13.83 22.66 9.51
N ALA A 190 12.76 22.13 8.94
CA ALA A 190 12.52 20.69 8.89
C ALA A 190 13.14 20.13 7.60
N VAL A 191 13.97 19.11 7.72
CA VAL A 191 14.59 18.41 6.60
C VAL A 191 14.31 16.94 6.74
N GLU A 192 13.99 16.31 5.61
CA GLU A 192 13.87 14.87 5.53
C GLU A 192 15.15 14.28 4.94
N LEU A 193 15.78 13.39 5.71
CA LEU A 193 17.04 12.78 5.38
C LEU A 193 16.80 11.34 4.92
N VAL A 194 17.39 10.99 3.78
CA VAL A 194 17.39 9.63 3.24
C VAL A 194 18.71 8.98 3.63
N PRO A 195 18.71 7.71 4.12
CA PRO A 195 19.93 6.98 4.40
C PRO A 195 20.89 6.98 3.22
N ARG A 196 22.21 7.04 3.49
CA ARG A 196 23.29 7.04 2.48
C ARG A 196 23.21 8.22 1.49
N SER A 197 22.51 9.28 1.86
CA SER A 197 22.49 10.53 1.11
C SER A 197 22.95 11.69 1.99
N THR A 198 23.76 12.56 1.43
CA THR A 198 24.21 13.78 2.11
C THR A 198 23.28 14.94 1.77
N LYS A 199 22.83 15.67 2.80
CA LYS A 199 22.12 16.94 2.65
C LYS A 199 22.96 18.06 3.25
N THR A 200 23.21 19.10 2.46
CA THR A 200 23.89 20.30 2.91
C THR A 200 22.88 21.30 3.45
N THR A 201 23.06 21.77 4.69
CA THR A 201 22.28 22.86 5.29
C THR A 201 23.23 23.92 5.83
N GLY A 202 23.21 25.12 5.24
CA GLY A 202 24.23 26.14 5.52
C GLY A 202 25.65 25.62 5.27
N SER A 203 26.52 25.71 6.27
CA SER A 203 27.90 25.21 6.24
C SER A 203 28.05 23.75 6.69
N MET A 204 26.95 23.06 7.01
CA MET A 204 26.97 21.70 7.53
C MET A 204 26.52 20.69 6.48
N LYS A 205 27.17 19.53 6.45
CA LYS A 205 26.74 18.35 5.70
C LYS A 205 26.21 17.32 6.68
N MET A 206 24.98 16.88 6.46
CA MET A 206 24.32 15.87 7.28
C MET A 206 24.09 14.62 6.45
N GLU A 207 24.33 13.46 7.06
CA GLU A 207 24.09 12.15 6.46
C GLU A 207 23.54 11.22 7.54
N ILE A 208 22.61 10.36 7.13
CA ILE A 208 22.15 9.24 7.96
C ILE A 208 22.87 7.99 7.51
N THR A 209 23.64 7.39 8.43
CA THR A 209 24.36 6.15 8.20
C THR A 209 23.43 4.94 8.19
N SER A 210 22.54 4.85 9.18
CA SER A 210 21.55 3.78 9.29
C SER A 210 20.35 4.22 10.13
N ILE A 211 19.21 3.61 9.87
CA ILE A 211 18.00 3.67 10.68
C ILE A 211 17.77 2.23 11.16
N VAL A 212 17.42 2.07 12.44
CA VAL A 212 17.15 0.77 13.04
C VAL A 212 15.77 0.82 13.67
N THR A 213 14.87 0.04 13.09
CA THR A 213 13.45 0.05 13.46
C THR A 213 13.05 -1.33 13.98
N GLY A 214 12.21 -1.36 15.02
CA GLY A 214 11.67 -2.61 15.55
C GLY A 214 10.71 -3.29 14.56
N PRO A 215 10.20 -4.49 14.89
CA PRO A 215 9.21 -5.16 14.05
C PRO A 215 7.91 -4.34 13.99
N ILE A 216 7.51 -3.91 12.79
CA ILE A 216 6.26 -3.16 12.57
C ILE A 216 5.26 -4.04 11.84
N SER A 217 4.12 -4.30 12.48
CA SER A 217 3.07 -5.18 11.97
C SER A 217 2.50 -4.74 10.61
N ILE A 218 2.49 -3.44 10.33
CA ILE A 218 1.96 -2.85 9.09
C ILE A 218 2.73 -3.28 7.83
N LEU A 219 4.01 -3.67 7.97
CA LEU A 219 4.88 -4.02 6.85
C LEU A 219 4.42 -5.27 6.11
N THR A 220 3.62 -6.11 6.77
CA THR A 220 3.09 -7.37 6.23
C THR A 220 1.63 -7.27 5.80
N LYS A 221 1.02 -6.09 5.90
CA LYS A 221 -0.40 -5.89 5.61
C LYS A 221 -0.62 -5.65 4.12
N ARG A 222 -1.80 -6.08 3.67
CA ARG A 222 -2.40 -5.66 2.40
C ARG A 222 -3.25 -4.42 2.64
N PHE A 223 -3.41 -3.60 1.61
CA PHE A 223 -4.16 -2.35 1.66
C PHE A 223 -5.24 -2.36 0.58
N ILE A 224 -6.28 -1.58 0.83
CA ILE A 224 -7.35 -1.32 -0.13
C ILE A 224 -7.57 0.19 -0.24
N THR A 225 -7.74 0.69 -1.46
CA THR A 225 -8.00 2.11 -1.72
C THR A 225 -9.04 2.32 -2.81
N ASN A 226 -9.82 3.39 -2.69
CA ASN A 226 -10.71 3.90 -3.74
C ASN A 226 -10.12 5.15 -4.44
N GLY A 227 -8.83 5.42 -4.25
CA GLY A 227 -8.14 6.63 -4.74
C GLY A 227 -8.29 7.86 -3.84
N LYS A 228 -9.26 7.89 -2.93
CA LYS A 228 -9.46 8.99 -1.96
C LYS A 228 -9.00 8.62 -0.55
N SER A 229 -9.30 7.40 -0.12
CA SER A 229 -8.95 6.86 1.18
C SER A 229 -8.26 5.51 1.06
N ILE A 230 -7.50 5.14 2.08
CA ILE A 230 -6.75 3.88 2.17
C ILE A 230 -7.09 3.23 3.51
N ALA A 231 -7.33 1.93 3.48
CA ALA A 231 -7.46 1.10 4.68
C ALA A 231 -6.52 -0.12 4.57
N TYR A 232 -6.12 -0.68 5.70
CA TYR A 232 -5.45 -1.98 5.71
C TYR A 232 -6.50 -3.10 5.76
N LEU A 233 -6.20 -4.21 5.12
CA LEU A 233 -7.02 -5.42 5.12
C LEU A 233 -6.58 -6.35 6.26
N GLN A 234 -7.55 -7.02 6.86
CA GLN A 234 -7.28 -8.15 7.75
C GLN A 234 -6.71 -9.32 6.93
N ASN A 235 -5.89 -10.17 7.56
CA ASN A 235 -5.17 -11.22 6.84
C ASN A 235 -6.12 -12.19 6.12
N GLU A 236 -7.28 -12.47 6.72
CA GLU A 236 -8.31 -13.40 6.22
C GLU A 236 -9.25 -12.79 5.17
N ALA A 237 -9.14 -11.49 4.88
CA ALA A 237 -10.02 -10.84 3.93
C ALA A 237 -9.77 -11.37 2.51
N SER A 238 -10.78 -12.00 1.93
CA SER A 238 -10.83 -12.48 0.55
C SER A 238 -11.99 -11.83 -0.22
N PHE A 239 -11.78 -11.56 -1.51
CA PHE A 239 -12.80 -10.97 -2.37
C PHE A 239 -13.25 -11.98 -3.42
N ASN A 240 -14.56 -12.21 -3.51
CA ASN A 240 -15.16 -13.11 -4.50
C ASN A 240 -15.12 -12.54 -5.93
N TYR A 241 -14.87 -11.23 -6.05
CA TYR A 241 -14.76 -10.51 -7.31
C TYR A 241 -13.40 -9.83 -7.39
N ALA A 242 -12.55 -10.22 -8.33
CA ALA A 242 -11.20 -9.68 -8.49
C ALA A 242 -10.81 -9.57 -9.96
N SER A 243 -9.88 -8.66 -10.26
CA SER A 243 -9.36 -8.44 -11.61
C SER A 243 -7.90 -8.06 -11.63
N SER A 244 -7.15 -8.60 -12.59
CA SER A 244 -5.78 -8.18 -12.89
C SER A 244 -5.71 -6.93 -13.77
N LYS A 245 -6.83 -6.43 -14.33
CA LYS A 245 -6.84 -5.34 -15.30
C LYS A 245 -7.12 -3.99 -14.65
N THR A 246 -6.43 -2.97 -15.15
CA THR A 246 -6.47 -1.59 -14.65
C THR A 246 -7.84 -0.92 -14.77
N HIS A 247 -8.05 0.12 -13.93
CA HIS A 247 -9.26 0.94 -13.79
C HIS A 247 -10.08 1.20 -15.08
N ALA A 248 -9.44 1.41 -16.23
CA ALA A 248 -10.13 1.74 -17.49
C ALA A 248 -10.80 0.55 -18.19
N ASN A 249 -10.31 -0.68 -17.96
CA ASN A 249 -10.82 -1.89 -18.61
C ASN A 249 -11.86 -2.64 -17.77
N VAL A 250 -12.03 -2.26 -16.49
CA VAL A 250 -13.00 -2.86 -15.57
C VAL A 250 -14.44 -2.61 -16.01
N THR A 251 -14.69 -1.48 -16.66
CA THR A 251 -16.02 -1.06 -17.12
C THR A 251 -16.52 -1.80 -18.36
N ARG A 252 -15.66 -2.58 -19.05
CA ARG A 252 -16.00 -3.23 -20.33
C ARG A 252 -15.73 -4.74 -20.42
N GLN A 253 -15.16 -5.38 -19.40
CA GLN A 253 -14.73 -6.78 -19.53
C GLN A 253 -15.32 -7.72 -18.48
N LYS A 254 -15.80 -8.86 -18.99
CA LYS A 254 -16.09 -10.08 -18.23
C LYS A 254 -14.81 -10.51 -17.52
N MET A 255 -14.85 -10.53 -16.19
CA MET A 255 -13.72 -10.91 -15.35
C MET A 255 -13.89 -12.35 -14.88
N GLN A 256 -12.78 -13.06 -14.70
CA GLN A 256 -12.80 -14.42 -14.20
C GLN A 256 -12.97 -14.38 -12.68
N LEU A 257 -13.88 -15.20 -12.15
CA LEU A 257 -13.92 -15.45 -10.71
C LEU A 257 -12.60 -16.12 -10.31
N ALA A 258 -11.99 -15.61 -9.23
CA ALA A 258 -10.79 -16.20 -8.64
C ALA A 258 -11.17 -17.54 -7.99
N ALA A 259 -11.16 -18.60 -8.79
CA ALA A 259 -11.20 -19.98 -8.34
C ALA A 259 -10.12 -20.75 -9.11
N THR A 260 -8.87 -20.57 -8.70
CA THR A 260 -7.73 -21.49 -8.90
C THR A 260 -6.45 -20.86 -8.34
N ALA A 261 -6.27 -20.97 -7.03
CA ALA A 261 -4.96 -20.85 -6.39
C ALA A 261 -4.95 -21.79 -5.18
N ASN A 262 -4.95 -23.10 -5.46
CA ASN A 262 -4.36 -24.15 -4.62
C ASN A 262 -4.72 -25.53 -5.19
N THR A 263 -4.12 -25.87 -6.33
CA THR A 263 -3.79 -27.27 -6.66
C THR A 263 -2.81 -27.24 -7.82
N THR A 264 -1.52 -27.35 -7.53
CA THR A 264 -0.51 -28.20 -8.21
C THR A 264 0.90 -27.79 -7.80
N MET A 265 1.61 -28.79 -7.25
CA MET A 265 3.03 -28.90 -6.87
C MET A 265 3.49 -28.19 -5.60
#